data_AF-Q98S93-F1
#
_entry.id   AF-Q98S93-F1
#
_cell.length_a   1.000
_cell.length_b   1.000
_cell.length_c   1.000
_cell.angle_alpha   90.00
_cell.angle_beta   90.00
_cell.angle_gamma   90.00
#
_symmetry.space_group_name_H-M   'P 1'
#
loop_
_entity.id
_entity.type
_entity.pdbx_description
1 polymer ?
#
loop_
_entity_poly.entity_id
_entity_poly.type
_entity_poly.pdbx_seq_one_letter_code
_entity_poly.pdbx_strand_id
1 'polypeptide(L)'
;MRKGTFSISEQTQIDYAIKSIIDEEKKIGNLFLFKDLSTYSKNKLPKNFWSRVASYIPFRSVESVYDHTRRRLSIVNYKGRWTENDLLKLKILIEKYGKQWKIIGKNLNRLPSACYDKWRDALKNYEFRNKGKWTQEEKFKLIQLVTIQSKHKKLNHIYFRKIEWTRISERLKTRSYLQCRNEWNRFFIYGCKNKLSSNDIFKFIDSIFAFKIKDISEINWNSILKGVPGHKLYNKWRYLSKKFLISLKDINYPVSFKTLTNIIRLNLTNQLI
;
A
#
# COMPACT_ATOMS: atom_id res chain seq x y z
N MET A 1 -17.89 -4.13 6.92
CA MET A 1 -16.49 -4.52 7.27
C MET A 1 -15.51 -3.41 6.89
N ARG A 2 -14.58 -3.08 7.80
CA ARG A 2 -13.49 -2.11 7.63
C ARG A 2 -12.49 -2.61 6.59
N LYS A 3 -12.07 -1.72 5.69
CA LYS A 3 -11.06 -1.99 4.64
C LYS A 3 -9.85 -1.08 4.85
N GLY A 4 -8.71 -1.43 4.25
CA GLY A 4 -7.48 -0.63 4.31
C GLY A 4 -6.45 -1.19 5.30
N THR A 5 -5.47 -0.36 5.64
CA THR A 5 -4.35 -0.73 6.52
C THR A 5 -4.83 -1.15 7.91
N PHE A 6 -4.12 -2.09 8.53
CA PHE A 6 -4.37 -2.52 9.90
C PHE A 6 -3.66 -1.57 10.87
N SER A 7 -4.36 -1.06 11.87
CA SER A 7 -3.77 -0.23 12.93
C SER A 7 -2.80 -1.03 13.78
N ILE A 8 -1.96 -0.36 14.57
CA ILE A 8 -1.08 -1.05 15.54
C ILE A 8 -1.94 -1.84 16.55
N SER A 9 -3.04 -1.26 17.04
CA SER A 9 -3.95 -1.94 17.97
C SER A 9 -4.57 -3.20 17.35
N GLU A 10 -5.03 -3.13 16.09
CA GLU A 10 -5.53 -4.32 15.38
C GLU A 10 -4.42 -5.37 15.26
N GLN A 11 -3.18 -4.97 14.94
CA GLN A 11 -2.05 -5.91 14.85
C GLN A 11 -1.74 -6.59 16.18
N THR A 12 -1.71 -5.84 17.28
CA THR A 12 -1.50 -6.38 18.62
C THR A 12 -2.62 -7.34 19.03
N GLN A 13 -3.87 -7.02 18.68
CA GLN A 13 -5.01 -7.93 18.90
C GLN A 13 -4.87 -9.23 18.09
N ILE A 14 -4.43 -9.16 16.83
CA ILE A 14 -4.13 -10.36 16.03
C ILE A 14 -3.05 -11.20 16.71
N ASP A 15 -1.96 -10.58 17.14
CA ASP A 15 -0.82 -11.28 17.76
C ASP A 15 -1.24 -11.96 19.07
N TYR A 16 -2.03 -11.27 19.89
CA TYR A 16 -2.60 -11.83 21.10
C TYR A 16 -3.55 -13.00 20.82
N ALA A 17 -4.48 -12.84 19.86
CA ALA A 17 -5.43 -13.89 19.50
C ALA A 17 -4.73 -15.16 19.00
N ILE A 18 -3.74 -15.00 18.12
CA ILE A 18 -2.91 -16.10 17.61
C ILE A 18 -2.26 -16.84 18.78
N LYS A 19 -1.66 -16.10 19.72
CA LYS A 19 -0.99 -16.69 20.88
C LYS A 19 -1.99 -17.44 21.77
N SER A 20 -3.10 -16.82 22.15
CA SER A 20 -4.15 -17.44 22.98
C SER A 20 -4.65 -18.75 22.39
N ILE A 21 -4.99 -18.75 21.10
CA ILE A 21 -5.54 -19.93 20.41
C ILE A 21 -4.53 -21.07 20.30
N ILE A 22 -3.24 -20.76 20.12
CA ILE A 22 -2.17 -21.77 20.08
C ILE A 22 -1.93 -22.34 21.48
N ASP A 23 -1.89 -21.48 22.50
CA ASP A 23 -1.67 -21.87 23.90
C ASP A 23 -2.82 -22.74 24.43
N GLU A 24 -4.07 -22.45 24.04
CA GLU A 24 -5.28 -23.23 24.37
C GLU A 24 -5.20 -24.69 23.89
N GLU A 25 -4.55 -24.95 22.75
CA GLU A 25 -4.51 -26.30 22.15
C GLU A 25 -3.29 -27.13 22.58
N LYS A 26 -2.42 -26.61 23.46
CA LYS A 26 -1.28 -27.30 24.13
C LYS A 26 -0.44 -28.28 23.28
N LYS A 27 -0.39 -28.13 21.94
CA LYS A 27 0.30 -29.08 21.04
C LYS A 27 1.46 -28.55 20.22
N ILE A 28 2.02 -27.38 20.54
CA ILE A 28 3.33 -26.98 19.99
C ILE A 28 4.14 -26.32 21.11
N GLY A 29 4.89 -27.15 21.84
CA GLY A 29 5.96 -26.68 22.71
C GLY A 29 6.99 -25.89 21.91
N ASN A 30 7.51 -24.84 22.55
CA ASN A 30 8.51 -23.90 22.04
C ASN A 30 8.07 -23.03 20.85
N LEU A 31 7.60 -21.85 21.26
CA LEU A 31 7.44 -20.56 20.60
C LEU A 31 8.71 -20.08 19.85
N PHE A 32 9.24 -20.86 18.92
CA PHE A 32 10.08 -20.38 17.83
C PHE A 32 9.26 -20.64 16.56
N LEU A 33 8.61 -19.68 15.91
CA LEU A 33 8.76 -18.24 15.88
C LEU A 33 7.54 -17.79 15.05
N PHE A 34 6.95 -16.62 15.31
CA PHE A 34 5.90 -16.03 14.44
C PHE A 34 6.22 -16.12 12.92
N LYS A 35 7.51 -16.26 12.58
CA LYS A 35 8.07 -16.44 11.23
C LYS A 35 7.53 -17.65 10.44
N ASP A 36 7.07 -18.72 11.09
CA ASP A 36 6.58 -19.92 10.37
C ASP A 36 5.07 -19.98 10.13
N LEU A 37 4.25 -19.06 10.67
CA LEU A 37 2.81 -18.97 10.34
C LEU A 37 2.55 -18.79 8.83
N SER A 38 3.54 -18.24 8.11
CA SER A 38 3.51 -18.16 6.65
C SER A 38 3.77 -19.50 5.95
N THR A 39 4.43 -20.45 6.58
CA THR A 39 4.82 -21.77 6.05
C THR A 39 3.95 -22.92 6.57
N TYR A 40 3.24 -22.74 7.70
CA TYR A 40 2.30 -23.75 8.21
C TYR A 40 1.23 -24.09 7.16
N SER A 41 1.16 -25.39 6.84
CA SER A 41 0.06 -25.98 6.06
C SER A 41 -1.25 -25.84 6.83
N LYS A 42 -2.38 -25.70 6.11
CA LYS A 42 -3.73 -25.62 6.71
C LYS A 42 -3.99 -26.74 7.74
N ASN A 43 -3.36 -27.90 7.55
CA ASN A 43 -3.57 -29.11 8.35
C ASN A 43 -2.85 -29.10 9.72
N LYS A 44 -1.95 -28.13 9.96
CA LYS A 44 -1.23 -28.00 11.25
C LYS A 44 -1.85 -26.95 12.17
N LEU A 45 -2.83 -26.19 11.68
CA LEU A 45 -3.50 -25.16 12.45
C LEU A 45 -4.75 -25.73 13.14
N PRO A 46 -5.10 -25.18 14.31
CA PRO A 46 -6.39 -25.40 14.97
C PRO A 46 -7.59 -25.37 14.02
N LYS A 47 -8.63 -26.14 14.33
CA LYS A 47 -9.89 -26.07 13.58
C LYS A 47 -10.44 -24.64 13.64
N ASN A 48 -10.88 -24.11 12.49
CA ASN A 48 -11.40 -22.75 12.36
C ASN A 48 -10.44 -21.65 12.85
N PHE A 49 -9.13 -21.90 12.86
CA PHE A 49 -8.11 -20.99 13.38
C PHE A 49 -8.31 -19.52 12.96
N TRP A 50 -8.40 -19.26 11.66
CA TRP A 50 -8.53 -17.88 11.15
C TRP A 50 -9.87 -17.22 11.49
N SER A 51 -10.95 -18.00 11.62
CA SER A 51 -12.24 -17.49 12.09
C SER A 51 -12.17 -17.11 13.58
N ARG A 52 -11.48 -17.92 14.40
CA ARG A 52 -11.21 -17.60 15.81
C ARG A 52 -10.30 -16.38 15.95
N VAL A 53 -9.23 -16.26 15.16
CA VAL A 53 -8.39 -15.04 15.18
C VAL A 53 -9.21 -13.81 14.78
N ALA A 54 -10.07 -13.93 13.75
CA ALA A 54 -10.89 -12.82 13.28
C ALA A 54 -11.98 -12.40 14.29
N SER A 55 -12.41 -13.25 15.21
CA SER A 55 -13.42 -12.88 16.23
C SER A 55 -12.91 -11.84 17.22
N TYR A 56 -11.58 -11.71 17.39
CA TYR A 56 -10.96 -10.66 18.20
C TYR A 56 -11.01 -9.30 17.50
N ILE A 57 -11.30 -9.25 16.20
CA ILE A 57 -11.37 -8.03 15.38
C ILE A 57 -12.59 -8.09 14.45
N PRO A 58 -13.81 -8.08 15.01
CA PRO A 58 -15.04 -8.42 14.30
C PRO A 58 -15.37 -7.48 13.13
N PHE A 59 -14.73 -6.30 13.08
CA PHE A 59 -14.90 -5.35 11.99
C PHE A 59 -14.09 -5.70 10.72
N ARG A 60 -13.23 -6.73 10.74
CA ARG A 60 -12.44 -7.20 9.58
C ARG A 60 -12.95 -8.54 9.08
N SER A 61 -12.80 -8.78 7.77
CA SER A 61 -13.09 -10.12 7.22
C SER A 61 -12.01 -11.12 7.62
N VAL A 62 -12.40 -12.39 7.75
CA VAL A 62 -11.47 -13.51 7.97
C VAL A 62 -10.36 -13.52 6.91
N GLU A 63 -10.73 -13.31 5.64
CA GLU A 63 -9.80 -13.21 4.52
C GLU A 63 -8.79 -12.06 4.70
N SER A 64 -9.25 -10.88 5.13
CA SER A 64 -8.37 -9.74 5.36
C SER A 64 -7.39 -9.98 6.51
N VAL A 65 -7.84 -10.64 7.58
CA VAL A 65 -7.00 -11.00 8.74
C VAL A 65 -5.96 -12.04 8.32
N TYR A 66 -6.38 -13.08 7.60
CA TYR A 66 -5.51 -14.12 7.04
C TYR A 66 -4.39 -13.53 6.17
N ASP A 67 -4.77 -12.72 5.17
CA ASP A 67 -3.82 -12.14 4.22
C ASP A 67 -2.85 -11.16 4.89
N HIS A 68 -3.36 -10.31 5.79
CA HIS A 68 -2.54 -9.37 6.54
C HIS A 68 -1.51 -10.11 7.39
N THR A 69 -1.96 -11.08 8.17
CA THR A 69 -1.11 -11.84 9.09
C THR A 69 -0.01 -12.59 8.34
N ARG A 70 -0.37 -13.34 7.29
CA ARG A 70 0.62 -14.10 6.51
C ARG A 70 1.64 -13.22 5.82
N ARG A 71 1.24 -12.03 5.33
CA ARG A 71 2.18 -11.07 4.75
C ARG A 71 3.08 -10.47 5.82
N ARG A 72 2.53 -10.00 6.95
CA ARG A 72 3.29 -9.35 8.02
C ARG A 72 4.32 -10.29 8.65
N LEU A 73 3.95 -11.54 8.88
CA LEU A 73 4.80 -12.53 9.54
C LEU A 73 5.76 -13.27 8.61
N SER A 74 5.62 -13.11 7.29
CA SER A 74 6.50 -13.75 6.32
C SER A 74 7.91 -13.16 6.33
N ILE A 75 8.92 -14.00 6.54
CA ILE A 75 10.35 -13.63 6.48
C ILE A 75 10.83 -13.17 5.10
N VAL A 76 10.10 -13.57 4.04
CA VAL A 76 10.39 -13.18 2.66
C VAL A 76 9.66 -11.90 2.24
N ASN A 77 8.94 -11.26 3.18
CA ASN A 77 8.37 -9.95 2.96
C ASN A 77 9.45 -8.86 3.16
N TYR A 78 9.26 -7.70 2.55
CA TYR A 78 10.14 -6.53 2.71
C TYR A 78 11.63 -6.74 2.35
N LYS A 79 11.96 -7.59 1.36
CA LYS A 79 13.31 -7.79 0.80
C LYS A 79 13.90 -6.57 0.05
N GLY A 80 13.47 -5.36 0.39
CA GLY A 80 13.94 -4.13 -0.23
C GLY A 80 13.48 -3.93 -1.67
N ARG A 81 14.11 -2.95 -2.33
CA ARG A 81 13.81 -2.55 -3.71
C ARG A 81 14.14 -3.69 -4.67
N TRP A 82 13.42 -3.76 -5.78
CA TRP A 82 13.73 -4.68 -6.87
C TRP A 82 14.92 -4.13 -7.65
N THR A 83 16.00 -4.91 -7.72
CA THR A 83 17.18 -4.60 -8.52
C THR A 83 16.99 -5.04 -9.97
N GLU A 84 17.87 -4.62 -10.87
CA GLU A 84 17.88 -5.10 -12.26
C GLU A 84 18.15 -6.61 -12.33
N ASN A 85 19.03 -7.12 -11.46
CA ASN A 85 19.27 -8.56 -11.34
C ASN A 85 18.01 -9.31 -10.87
N ASP A 86 17.27 -8.77 -9.90
CA ASP A 86 15.99 -9.37 -9.47
C ASP A 86 14.99 -9.44 -10.62
N LEU A 87 14.95 -8.40 -11.46
CA LEU A 87 14.07 -8.33 -12.63
C LEU A 87 14.47 -9.35 -13.71
N LEU A 88 15.76 -9.50 -13.96
CA LEU A 88 16.28 -10.49 -14.91
C LEU A 88 15.95 -11.91 -14.44
N LYS A 89 16.24 -12.23 -13.17
CA LYS A 89 15.88 -13.52 -12.58
C LYS A 89 14.37 -13.77 -12.64
N LEU A 90 13.55 -12.75 -12.36
CA LEU A 90 12.10 -12.86 -12.49
C LEU A 90 11.68 -13.18 -13.93
N LYS A 91 12.28 -12.55 -14.94
CA LYS A 91 12.00 -12.85 -16.36
C LYS A 91 12.33 -14.30 -16.70
N ILE A 92 13.54 -14.76 -16.36
CA ILE A 92 14.01 -16.14 -16.58
C ILE A 92 13.08 -17.17 -15.91
N LEU A 93 12.70 -16.92 -14.65
CA LEU A 93 11.84 -17.85 -13.92
C LEU A 93 10.41 -17.90 -14.47
N ILE A 94 9.91 -16.81 -15.04
CA ILE A 94 8.61 -16.78 -15.72
C ILE A 94 8.67 -17.54 -17.04
N GLU A 95 9.74 -17.40 -17.81
CA GLU A 95 9.97 -18.18 -19.03
C GLU A 95 10.05 -19.68 -18.72
N LYS A 96 10.73 -20.05 -17.63
CA LYS A 96 10.89 -21.45 -17.21
C LYS A 96 9.63 -22.08 -16.62
N TYR A 97 8.92 -21.38 -15.73
CA TYR A 97 7.82 -21.97 -14.94
C TYR A 97 6.44 -21.40 -15.26
N GLY A 98 6.33 -20.46 -16.22
CA GLY A 98 5.08 -19.75 -16.51
C GLY A 98 4.65 -18.85 -15.35
N LYS A 99 3.33 -18.70 -15.13
CA LYS A 99 2.76 -17.85 -14.06
C LYS A 99 2.65 -18.56 -12.71
N GLN A 100 3.57 -19.47 -12.40
CA GLN A 100 3.59 -20.24 -11.16
C GLN A 100 4.25 -19.46 -10.00
N TRP A 101 3.56 -18.41 -9.52
CA TRP A 101 4.11 -17.44 -8.56
C TRP A 101 4.63 -18.04 -7.25
N LYS A 102 4.08 -19.17 -6.79
CA LYS A 102 4.58 -19.86 -5.59
C LYS A 102 6.00 -20.39 -5.80
N ILE A 103 6.26 -21.03 -6.93
CA ILE A 103 7.58 -21.55 -7.30
C ILE A 103 8.55 -20.39 -7.53
N ILE A 104 8.12 -19.39 -8.29
CA ILE A 104 8.93 -18.21 -8.60
C ILE A 104 9.31 -17.45 -7.32
N GLY A 105 8.35 -17.22 -6.43
CA GLY A 105 8.58 -16.55 -5.15
C GLY A 105 9.58 -17.30 -4.27
N LYS A 106 9.49 -18.64 -4.21
CA LYS A 106 10.48 -19.48 -3.53
C LYS A 106 11.88 -19.30 -4.10
N ASN A 107 12.03 -19.30 -5.43
CA ASN A 107 13.33 -19.12 -6.10
C ASN A 107 13.90 -17.69 -5.93
N LEU A 108 13.05 -16.66 -5.89
CA LEU A 108 13.47 -15.27 -5.69
C LEU A 108 13.59 -14.87 -4.22
N ASN A 109 13.26 -15.76 -3.30
CA ASN A 109 13.16 -15.46 -1.87
C ASN A 109 12.25 -14.24 -1.60
N ARG A 110 11.14 -14.11 -2.34
CA ARG A 110 10.14 -13.04 -2.25
C ARG A 110 8.73 -13.62 -2.19
N LEU A 111 7.79 -12.84 -1.65
CA LEU A 111 6.38 -13.24 -1.63
C LEU A 111 5.85 -13.50 -3.06
N PRO A 112 5.06 -14.58 -3.29
CA PRO A 112 4.44 -14.85 -4.58
C PRO A 112 3.64 -13.67 -5.14
N SER A 113 2.88 -12.98 -4.27
CA SER A 113 2.13 -11.79 -4.64
C SER A 113 3.04 -10.64 -5.10
N ALA A 114 4.20 -10.47 -4.46
CA ALA A 114 5.17 -9.44 -4.86
C ALA A 114 5.79 -9.73 -6.24
N CYS A 115 6.03 -11.01 -6.56
CA CYS A 115 6.47 -11.42 -7.89
C CYS A 115 5.40 -11.14 -8.96
N TYR A 116 4.14 -11.49 -8.68
CA TYR A 116 3.02 -11.18 -9.57
C TYR A 116 2.87 -9.68 -9.79
N ASP A 117 2.87 -8.88 -8.72
CA ASP A 117 2.76 -7.42 -8.81
C ASP A 117 3.92 -6.84 -9.63
N LYS A 118 5.15 -7.31 -9.37
CA LYS A 118 6.30 -6.81 -10.12
C LYS A 118 6.23 -7.18 -11.60
N TRP A 119 5.82 -8.40 -11.93
CA TRP A 119 5.61 -8.79 -13.31
C TRP A 119 4.53 -7.92 -13.97
N ARG A 120 3.36 -7.80 -13.35
CA ARG A 120 2.23 -7.01 -13.86
C ARG A 120 2.62 -5.56 -14.12
N ASP A 121 3.35 -4.95 -13.18
CA ASP A 121 3.63 -3.52 -13.18
C ASP A 121 4.84 -3.18 -14.04
N ALA A 122 5.87 -4.04 -14.03
CA ALA A 122 7.19 -3.73 -14.56
C ALA A 122 7.67 -4.63 -15.70
N LEU A 123 7.13 -5.84 -15.91
CA LEU A 123 7.60 -6.73 -16.98
C LEU A 123 6.55 -7.00 -18.07
N LYS A 124 5.27 -7.02 -17.72
CA LYS A 124 4.17 -7.23 -18.68
C LYS A 124 4.23 -6.14 -19.75
N ASN A 125 4.44 -6.56 -21.00
CA ASN A 125 4.59 -5.70 -22.18
C ASN A 125 5.76 -4.70 -22.09
N TYR A 126 6.81 -4.99 -21.31
CA TYR A 126 7.91 -4.05 -21.09
C TYR A 126 8.59 -3.56 -22.37
N GLU A 127 8.83 -4.46 -23.32
CA GLU A 127 9.52 -4.16 -24.59
C GLU A 127 8.73 -3.21 -25.49
N PHE A 128 7.40 -3.16 -25.35
CA PHE A 128 6.52 -2.28 -26.14
C PHE A 128 6.17 -0.96 -25.43
N ARG A 129 6.75 -0.70 -24.24
CA ARG A 129 6.42 0.50 -23.46
C ARG A 129 7.36 1.65 -23.75
N ASN A 130 6.78 2.82 -23.93
CA ASN A 130 7.50 4.07 -24.11
C ASN A 130 8.18 4.50 -22.81
N LYS A 131 9.43 4.96 -22.94
CA LYS A 131 10.20 5.59 -21.87
C LYS A 131 10.06 7.12 -21.96
N GLY A 132 10.19 7.81 -20.83
CA GLY A 132 10.16 9.27 -20.80
C GLY A 132 8.76 9.89 -20.72
N LYS A 133 8.65 11.16 -21.12
CA LYS A 133 7.45 12.00 -20.97
C LYS A 133 6.29 11.46 -21.83
N TRP A 134 5.06 11.71 -21.40
CA TRP A 134 3.85 11.38 -22.17
C TRP A 134 3.70 12.30 -23.38
N THR A 135 3.58 11.71 -24.56
CA THR A 135 3.29 12.47 -25.78
C THR A 135 1.85 12.96 -25.79
N GLN A 136 1.51 13.87 -26.72
CA GLN A 136 0.14 14.36 -26.86
C GLN A 136 -0.80 13.25 -27.34
N GLU A 137 -0.33 12.40 -28.26
CA GLU A 137 -1.07 11.26 -28.79
C GLU A 137 -1.38 10.23 -27.69
N GLU A 138 -0.41 9.92 -26.83
CA GLU A 138 -0.62 9.02 -25.69
C GLU A 138 -1.68 9.56 -24.74
N LYS A 139 -1.65 10.87 -24.46
CA LYS A 139 -2.65 11.52 -23.58
C LYS A 139 -4.03 11.51 -24.22
N PHE A 140 -4.13 11.86 -25.50
CA PHE A 140 -5.41 11.84 -26.23
C PHE A 140 -6.02 10.44 -26.23
N LYS A 141 -5.22 9.42 -26.56
CA LYS A 141 -5.67 8.02 -26.55
C LYS A 141 -6.06 7.55 -25.15
N LEU A 142 -5.33 7.95 -24.11
CA LEU A 142 -5.71 7.68 -22.71
C LEU A 142 -7.09 8.30 -22.40
N ILE A 143 -7.32 9.54 -22.83
CA ILE A 143 -8.59 10.24 -22.62
C ILE A 143 -9.75 9.53 -23.31
N GLN A 144 -9.57 9.17 -24.57
CA GLN A 144 -10.58 8.44 -25.33
C GLN A 144 -10.93 7.10 -24.65
N LEU A 145 -9.92 6.30 -24.27
CA LEU A 145 -10.14 5.00 -23.65
C LEU A 145 -10.88 5.11 -22.31
N VAL A 146 -10.51 6.08 -21.48
CA VAL A 146 -11.18 6.34 -20.20
C VAL A 146 -12.62 6.81 -20.42
N THR A 147 -12.85 7.69 -21.39
CA THR A 147 -14.17 8.24 -21.72
C THR A 147 -15.12 7.17 -22.24
N ILE A 148 -14.63 6.27 -23.11
CA ILE A 148 -15.39 5.12 -23.60
C ILE A 148 -15.79 4.22 -22.42
N GLN A 149 -14.85 3.91 -21.53
CA GLN A 149 -15.14 3.07 -20.36
C GLN A 149 -16.09 3.73 -19.37
N SER A 150 -16.02 5.06 -19.20
CA SER A 150 -16.96 5.81 -18.36
C SER A 150 -18.32 6.06 -19.02
N LYS A 151 -18.53 5.57 -20.26
CA LYS A 151 -19.73 5.85 -21.08
C LYS A 151 -19.98 7.35 -21.21
N HIS A 152 -18.92 8.12 -21.47
CA HIS A 152 -18.94 9.57 -21.60
C HIS A 152 -19.41 10.34 -20.35
N LYS A 153 -19.54 9.66 -19.19
CA LYS A 153 -19.90 10.31 -17.93
C LYS A 153 -18.71 11.05 -17.35
N LYS A 154 -18.96 12.22 -16.75
CA LYS A 154 -17.97 12.98 -15.98
C LYS A 154 -17.45 12.11 -14.83
N LEU A 155 -16.13 11.97 -14.76
CA LEU A 155 -15.48 11.13 -13.76
C LEU A 155 -15.46 11.79 -12.39
N ASN A 156 -16.36 11.35 -11.51
CA ASN A 156 -16.28 11.61 -10.08
C ASN A 156 -15.47 10.51 -9.37
N HIS A 157 -15.25 10.65 -8.05
CA HIS A 157 -14.49 9.66 -7.27
C HIS A 157 -15.03 8.23 -7.34
N ILE A 158 -16.34 8.06 -7.52
CA ILE A 158 -17.00 6.75 -7.60
C ILE A 158 -16.68 6.10 -8.95
N TYR A 159 -16.89 6.82 -10.06
CA TYR A 159 -16.60 6.32 -11.39
C TYR A 159 -15.10 6.07 -11.60
N PHE A 160 -14.23 6.91 -11.02
CA PHE A 160 -12.78 6.70 -11.10
C PHE A 160 -12.34 5.35 -10.52
N ARG A 161 -12.97 4.91 -9.42
CA ARG A 161 -12.70 3.59 -8.81
C ARG A 161 -13.19 2.43 -9.66
N LYS A 162 -14.16 2.65 -10.54
CA LYS A 162 -14.72 1.63 -11.45
C LYS A 162 -13.93 1.48 -12.76
N ILE A 163 -13.00 2.39 -13.04
CA ILE A 163 -12.15 2.30 -14.24
C ILE A 163 -11.19 1.11 -14.13
N GLU A 164 -11.26 0.20 -15.11
CA GLU A 164 -10.36 -0.96 -15.22
C GLU A 164 -9.08 -0.55 -15.96
N TRP A 165 -8.19 0.12 -15.23
CA TRP A 165 -6.91 0.63 -15.76
C TRP A 165 -6.06 -0.42 -16.47
N THR A 166 -6.17 -1.70 -16.10
CA THR A 166 -5.47 -2.80 -16.77
C THR A 166 -5.92 -2.94 -18.22
N ARG A 167 -7.23 -2.90 -18.49
CA ARG A 167 -7.77 -2.94 -19.86
C ARG A 167 -7.38 -1.71 -20.67
N ILE A 168 -7.35 -0.54 -20.02
CA ILE A 168 -6.88 0.70 -20.64
C ILE A 168 -5.41 0.55 -21.07
N SER A 169 -4.54 0.07 -20.18
CA SER A 169 -3.13 -0.14 -20.48
C SER A 169 -2.91 -1.15 -21.61
N GLU A 170 -3.71 -2.21 -21.67
CA GLU A 170 -3.67 -3.21 -22.75
C GLU A 170 -4.05 -2.62 -24.11
N ARG A 171 -5.02 -1.70 -24.16
CA ARG A 171 -5.40 -0.98 -25.39
C ARG A 171 -4.43 0.15 -25.75
N LEU A 172 -3.88 0.83 -24.75
CA LEU A 172 -2.90 1.90 -24.96
C LEU A 172 -1.56 1.33 -25.44
N LYS A 173 -1.16 0.15 -24.94
CA LYS A 173 0.08 -0.59 -25.21
C LYS A 173 1.38 0.08 -24.76
N THR A 174 1.45 1.41 -24.79
CA THR A 174 2.70 2.15 -24.55
C THR A 174 3.03 2.39 -23.07
N ARG A 175 2.06 2.22 -22.15
CA ARG A 175 2.22 2.51 -20.72
C ARG A 175 1.57 1.44 -19.85
N SER A 176 2.09 1.23 -18.65
CA SER A 176 1.50 0.32 -17.65
C SER A 176 0.20 0.88 -17.07
N TYR A 177 -0.65 0.02 -16.49
CA TYR A 177 -1.91 0.46 -15.87
C TYR A 177 -1.70 1.51 -14.77
N LEU A 178 -0.59 1.39 -14.01
CA LEU A 178 -0.27 2.32 -12.94
C LEU A 178 0.15 3.68 -13.52
N GLN A 179 0.90 3.68 -14.62
CA GLN A 179 1.24 4.90 -15.35
C GLN A 179 -0.03 5.57 -15.90
N CYS A 180 -0.94 4.81 -16.54
CA CYS A 180 -2.20 5.32 -17.06
C CYS A 180 -3.05 5.97 -15.95
N ARG A 181 -3.23 5.26 -14.84
CA ARG A 181 -3.99 5.73 -13.68
C ARG A 181 -3.40 7.00 -13.08
N ASN A 182 -2.08 7.05 -12.94
CA ASN A 182 -1.39 8.20 -12.36
C ASN A 182 -1.42 9.40 -13.30
N GLU A 183 -1.26 9.20 -14.60
CA GLU A 183 -1.33 10.27 -15.58
C GLU A 183 -2.74 10.88 -15.65
N TRP A 184 -3.79 10.05 -15.60
CA TRP A 184 -5.16 10.53 -15.49
C TRP A 184 -5.38 11.37 -14.23
N ASN A 185 -4.92 10.86 -13.08
CA ASN A 185 -5.01 11.60 -11.80
C ASN A 185 -4.30 12.95 -11.85
N ARG A 186 -3.21 13.07 -12.63
CA ARG A 186 -2.45 14.31 -12.77
C ARG A 186 -3.23 15.38 -13.54
N PHE A 187 -3.93 14.99 -14.61
CA PHE A 187 -4.62 15.94 -15.49
C PHE A 187 -6.09 16.20 -15.13
N PHE A 188 -6.81 15.20 -14.64
CA PHE A 188 -8.28 15.24 -14.61
C PHE A 188 -8.90 15.31 -13.22
N ILE A 189 -8.12 15.17 -12.15
CA ILE A 189 -8.59 15.62 -10.83
C ILE A 189 -8.42 17.14 -10.79
N TYR A 190 -9.46 17.86 -11.23
CA TYR A 190 -9.59 19.31 -11.11
C TYR A 190 -9.18 19.76 -9.69
N GLY A 191 -8.29 20.76 -9.61
CA GLY A 191 -7.81 21.29 -8.33
C GLY A 191 -6.60 20.57 -7.73
N CYS A 192 -6.00 19.58 -8.42
CA CYS A 192 -4.71 19.03 -8.05
C CYS A 192 -3.63 20.11 -8.11
N LYS A 193 -3.42 20.82 -7.00
CA LYS A 193 -2.26 21.68 -6.84
C LYS A 193 -1.01 20.86 -7.18
N ASN A 194 -0.25 21.30 -8.17
CA ASN A 194 1.00 20.66 -8.58
C ASN A 194 2.02 20.67 -7.43
N LYS A 195 1.91 21.67 -6.55
CA LYS A 195 2.71 21.83 -5.34
C LYS A 195 1.77 22.21 -4.18
N LEU A 196 1.89 21.52 -3.05
CA LEU A 196 1.21 21.93 -1.81
C LEU A 196 1.86 23.23 -1.33
N SER A 197 1.06 24.28 -1.11
CA SER A 197 1.58 25.52 -0.50
C SER A 197 1.88 25.31 0.98
N SER A 198 2.64 26.22 1.60
CA SER A 198 2.88 26.18 3.05
C SER A 198 1.57 26.21 3.84
N ASN A 199 0.57 26.97 3.38
CA ASN A 199 -0.76 27.00 3.97
C ASN A 199 -1.51 25.66 3.82
N ASP A 200 -1.42 24.99 2.66
CA ASP A 200 -1.99 23.65 2.51
C ASP A 200 -1.32 22.65 3.46
N ILE A 201 0.01 22.77 3.62
CA ILE A 201 0.81 21.94 4.52
C ILE A 201 0.34 22.11 5.97
N PHE A 202 0.21 23.36 6.39
CA PHE A 202 -0.26 23.70 7.73
C PHE A 202 -1.69 23.19 7.98
N LYS A 203 -2.64 23.51 7.09
CA LYS A 203 -4.05 23.08 7.21
C LYS A 203 -4.20 21.57 7.31
N PHE A 204 -3.44 20.79 6.53
CA PHE A 204 -3.55 19.34 6.61
C PHE A 204 -2.99 18.79 7.93
N ILE A 205 -1.87 19.32 8.44
CA ILE A 205 -1.29 18.88 9.71
C ILE A 205 -2.19 19.27 10.88
N ASP A 206 -2.71 20.49 10.85
CA ASP A 206 -3.62 20.99 11.88
C ASP A 206 -4.92 20.18 11.91
N SER A 207 -5.45 19.80 10.74
CA SER A 207 -6.60 18.88 10.63
C SER A 207 -6.29 17.52 11.28
N ILE A 208 -5.13 16.91 10.99
CA ILE A 208 -4.74 15.62 11.59
C ILE A 208 -4.66 15.73 13.11
N PHE A 209 -4.14 16.85 13.63
CA PHE A 209 -4.05 17.11 15.07
C PHE A 209 -5.44 17.30 15.70
N ALA A 210 -6.32 18.08 15.07
CA ALA A 210 -7.68 18.35 15.53
C ALA A 210 -8.54 17.08 15.62
N PHE A 211 -8.39 16.15 14.67
CA PHE A 211 -9.11 14.87 14.68
C PHE A 211 -8.68 13.90 15.79
N LYS A 212 -7.73 14.26 16.67
CA LYS A 212 -7.21 13.43 17.78
C LYS A 212 -6.89 11.99 17.37
N ILE A 213 -6.38 11.82 16.15
CA ILE A 213 -6.14 10.52 15.52
C ILE A 213 -5.04 9.78 16.28
N LYS A 214 -5.30 8.52 16.64
CA LYS A 214 -4.35 7.71 17.40
C LYS A 214 -3.36 6.97 16.49
N ASP A 215 -3.80 6.61 15.28
CA ASP A 215 -3.02 5.80 14.34
C ASP A 215 -3.18 6.27 12.90
N ILE A 216 -2.10 6.17 12.11
CA ILE A 216 -2.08 6.58 10.71
C ILE A 216 -3.12 5.84 9.83
N SER A 217 -3.51 4.62 10.20
CA SER A 217 -4.51 3.81 9.50
C SER A 217 -5.93 4.35 9.61
N GLU A 218 -6.20 5.26 10.55
CA GLU A 218 -7.50 5.92 10.70
C GLU A 218 -7.64 7.11 9.74
N ILE A 219 -6.53 7.58 9.17
CA ILE A 219 -6.51 8.73 8.28
C ILE A 219 -7.08 8.36 6.91
N ASN A 220 -8.25 8.89 6.59
CA ASN A 220 -8.72 8.93 5.22
C ASN A 220 -8.05 10.09 4.46
N TRP A 221 -6.90 9.80 3.85
CA TRP A 221 -6.10 10.79 3.14
C TRP A 221 -6.86 11.53 2.02
N ASN A 222 -7.93 10.96 1.47
CA ASN A 222 -8.68 11.60 0.39
C ASN A 222 -9.69 12.65 0.88
N SER A 223 -9.95 12.73 2.19
CA SER A 223 -10.94 13.66 2.76
C SER A 223 -10.32 14.83 3.55
N ILE A 224 -9.00 14.85 3.77
CA ILE A 224 -8.36 15.89 4.59
C ILE A 224 -8.38 17.26 3.88
N LEU A 225 -7.93 17.33 2.63
CA LEU A 225 -7.97 18.56 1.84
C LEU A 225 -8.76 18.37 0.56
N LYS A 226 -9.79 19.19 0.36
CA LYS A 226 -10.57 19.23 -0.88
C LYS A 226 -9.65 19.57 -2.06
N GLY A 227 -9.76 18.80 -3.14
CA GLY A 227 -8.95 18.99 -4.36
C GLY A 227 -7.53 18.41 -4.31
N VAL A 228 -7.09 17.84 -3.17
CA VAL A 228 -5.77 17.19 -3.08
C VAL A 228 -5.92 15.66 -3.01
N PRO A 229 -5.30 14.91 -3.93
CA PRO A 229 -5.29 13.45 -3.87
C PRO A 229 -4.62 12.93 -2.60
N GLY A 230 -5.20 11.92 -1.97
CA GLY A 230 -4.70 11.41 -0.69
C GLY A 230 -3.27 10.86 -0.74
N HIS A 231 -2.83 10.29 -1.87
CA HIS A 231 -1.45 9.84 -2.01
C HIS A 231 -0.42 10.99 -1.93
N LYS A 232 -0.77 12.20 -2.39
CA LYS A 232 0.11 13.38 -2.28
C LYS A 232 0.26 13.79 -0.82
N LEU A 233 -0.85 13.81 -0.06
CA LEU A 233 -0.83 14.10 1.37
C LEU A 233 -0.05 13.05 2.16
N TYR A 234 -0.28 11.76 1.88
CA TYR A 234 0.46 10.67 2.51
C TYR A 234 1.97 10.78 2.24
N ASN A 235 2.37 11.03 0.99
CA ASN A 235 3.78 11.21 0.64
C ASN A 235 4.39 12.45 1.31
N LYS A 236 3.64 13.55 1.40
CA LYS A 236 4.10 14.76 2.07
C LYS A 236 4.26 14.54 3.57
N TRP A 237 3.28 13.90 4.22
CA TRP A 237 3.37 13.49 5.62
C TRP A 237 4.61 12.62 5.84
N ARG A 238 4.80 11.57 5.03
CA ARG A 238 5.97 10.68 5.12
C ARG A 238 7.31 11.42 4.97
N TYR A 239 7.36 12.41 4.08
CA TYR A 239 8.54 13.27 3.91
C TYR A 239 8.80 14.11 5.16
N LEU A 240 7.78 14.80 5.69
CA LEU A 240 7.91 15.62 6.90
C LEU A 240 8.30 14.76 8.11
N SER A 241 7.65 13.61 8.29
CA SER A 241 8.01 12.62 9.30
C SER A 241 9.48 12.26 9.21
N LYS A 242 10.02 11.93 8.02
CA LYS A 242 11.45 11.65 7.89
C LYS A 242 12.32 12.88 8.20
N LYS A 243 11.98 14.04 7.65
CA LYS A 243 12.74 15.28 7.84
C LYS A 243 12.90 15.60 9.33
N PHE A 244 11.81 15.56 10.08
CA PHE A 244 11.78 15.92 11.50
C PHE A 244 12.11 14.76 12.45
N LEU A 245 12.09 13.51 11.98
CA LEU A 245 12.55 12.36 12.77
C LEU A 245 14.07 12.16 12.63
N ILE A 246 14.67 12.55 11.51
CA ILE A 246 16.14 12.60 11.35
C ILE A 246 16.75 13.63 12.30
N SER A 247 16.09 14.77 12.54
CA SER A 247 16.53 15.77 13.53
C SER A 247 16.35 15.33 14.98
N LEU A 248 15.67 14.20 15.24
CA LEU A 248 15.45 13.63 16.58
C LEU A 248 16.29 12.39 16.82
N LYS A 249 17.24 12.04 15.93
CA LYS A 249 18.03 10.80 16.02
C LYS A 249 18.86 10.66 17.30
N ASP A 250 19.05 11.74 18.06
CA ASP A 250 19.70 11.71 19.38
C ASP A 250 18.79 11.16 20.49
N ILE A 251 17.50 10.89 20.22
CA ILE A 251 16.53 10.39 21.19
C ILE A 251 16.26 8.91 20.93
N ASN A 252 16.71 8.06 21.85
CA ASN A 252 16.76 6.59 21.74
C ASN A 252 15.39 5.88 21.94
N TYR A 253 14.26 6.53 21.60
CA TYR A 253 12.92 6.00 21.84
C TYR A 253 12.00 6.08 20.60
N PRO A 254 11.08 5.12 20.42
CA PRO A 254 10.08 5.18 19.37
C PRO A 254 9.12 6.35 19.59
N VAL A 255 9.17 7.35 18.70
CA VAL A 255 8.29 8.52 18.76
C VAL A 255 6.86 8.12 18.37
N SER A 256 5.89 8.34 19.27
CA SER A 256 4.48 8.06 19.00
C SER A 256 3.93 8.90 17.83
N PHE A 257 2.91 8.40 17.12
CA PHE A 257 2.27 9.14 16.03
C PHE A 257 1.78 10.54 16.45
N LYS A 258 1.22 10.64 17.66
CA LYS A 258 0.76 11.90 18.26
C LYS A 258 1.93 12.86 18.50
N THR A 259 3.00 12.37 19.14
CA THR A 259 4.21 13.16 19.40
C THR A 259 4.83 13.66 18.10
N LEU A 260 4.97 12.80 17.09
CA LEU A 260 5.52 13.17 15.78
C LEU A 260 4.66 14.23 15.08
N THR A 261 3.33 14.09 15.12
CA THR A 261 2.42 15.07 14.53
C THR A 261 2.53 16.43 15.22
N ASN A 262 2.66 16.46 16.55
CA ASN A 262 2.87 17.70 17.30
C ASN A 262 4.19 18.37 16.94
N ILE A 263 5.27 17.60 16.84
CA ILE A 263 6.59 18.13 16.45
C ILE A 263 6.52 18.73 15.04
N ILE A 264 5.90 18.03 14.09
CA ILE A 264 5.71 18.55 12.74
C ILE A 264 4.90 19.86 12.78
N ARG A 265 3.81 19.90 13.54
CA ARG A 265 2.95 21.09 13.68
C ARG A 265 3.72 22.30 14.23
N LEU A 266 4.46 22.13 15.32
CA LEU A 266 5.27 23.19 15.95
C LEU A 266 6.39 23.70 15.05
N ASN A 267 7.07 22.80 14.32
CA ASN A 267 8.11 23.23 13.38
C ASN A 267 7.54 23.98 12.18
N LEU A 268 6.30 23.66 11.77
CA LEU A 268 5.63 24.39 10.69
C LEU A 268 5.12 25.75 11.15
N THR A 269 4.65 25.90 12.40
CA THR A 269 4.28 27.22 12.96
C THR A 269 5.49 28.13 13.05
N ASN A 270 6.64 27.61 13.50
CA ASN A 270 7.87 28.40 13.65
C ASN A 270 8.52 28.78 12.31
N GLN A 271 8.10 28.21 11.18
CA GLN A 271 8.55 28.56 9.83
C GLN A 271 7.63 29.56 9.12
N LEU A 272 6.48 29.89 9.73
CA LEU A 272 5.49 30.83 9.20
C LEU A 272 5.56 32.20 9.91
N ILE A 273 6.33 32.29 11.00
CA ILE A 273 6.73 33.50 11.72
C ILE A 273 8.12 33.88 11.20
#